data_AF-A0A382CGW2-F1
#
_entry.id   AF-A0A382CGW2-F1
#
_cell.length_a   1.000
_cell.length_b   1.000
_cell.length_c   1.000
_cell.angle_alpha   90.00
_cell.angle_beta   90.00
_cell.angle_gamma   90.00
#
_symmetry.space_group_name_H-M   'P 1'
#
loop_
_entity.id
_entity.type
_entity.pdbx_description
1 polymer ?
#
loop_
_entity_poly.entity_id
_entity_poly.type
_entity_poly.pdbx_seq_one_letter_code
_entity_poly.pdbx_strand_id
1 'polypeptide(L)'
;MEKYIMEHILVKHQEGALWLTSSLNILQWSRKLITRRYNYETLKKESVEGRRLYSCPDGNAVASVTTILDRTKDKTQLNEWRKRVGEQKAQEITTEAASVGTRMHKFLEDYIDTGDWPAAGSNPFSQQANDMAKVIKEEALTFVSEIWGSEVSLYHPKIYAGT
;
A
#
# COMPACT_ATOMS: atom_id res chain seq x y z
N MET A 1 -33.34 -32.89 4.64
CA MET A 1 -32.47 -34.07 4.44
C MET A 1 -32.96 -34.77 3.19
N GLU A 2 -32.66 -34.16 2.04
CA GLU A 2 -33.25 -34.49 0.75
C GLU A 2 -32.15 -34.71 -0.30
N LYS A 3 -32.24 -35.86 -0.98
CA LYS A 3 -31.69 -36.20 -2.30
C LYS A 3 -30.16 -36.29 -2.44
N TYR A 4 -29.63 -37.42 -1.96
CA TYR A 4 -28.55 -38.14 -2.65
C TYR A 4 -29.13 -38.81 -3.91
N ILE A 5 -28.72 -38.38 -5.10
CA ILE A 5 -28.93 -39.15 -6.34
C ILE A 5 -27.55 -39.47 -6.92
N MET A 6 -27.24 -40.76 -6.85
CA MET A 6 -26.11 -41.45 -7.45
C MET A 6 -26.41 -41.76 -8.90
N GLU A 7 -25.97 -40.93 -9.84
CA GLU A 7 -25.95 -41.33 -11.25
C GLU A 7 -24.63 -42.01 -11.63
N HIS A 8 -24.81 -43.23 -12.11
CA HIS A 8 -23.79 -44.21 -12.41
C HIS A 8 -23.06 -43.89 -13.72
N ILE A 9 -21.76 -44.19 -13.65
CA ILE A 9 -20.79 -44.34 -14.73
C ILE A 9 -21.33 -45.22 -15.86
N LEU A 10 -21.34 -44.68 -17.09
CA LEU A 10 -21.26 -45.46 -18.33
C LEU A 10 -20.45 -44.69 -19.37
N VAL A 11 -19.12 -44.79 -19.30
CA VAL A 11 -18.23 -44.37 -20.41
C VAL A 11 -17.74 -45.63 -21.12
N LYS A 12 -18.29 -45.89 -22.30
CA LYS A 12 -17.77 -46.87 -23.25
C LYS A 12 -16.43 -46.37 -23.81
N HIS A 13 -15.43 -47.24 -23.80
CA HIS A 13 -14.14 -47.10 -24.46
C HIS A 13 -14.31 -47.09 -25.99
N GLN A 14 -13.68 -46.14 -26.69
CA GLN A 14 -12.97 -46.36 -27.97
C GLN A 14 -12.09 -45.15 -28.36
N GLU A 15 -10.78 -45.40 -28.33
CA GLU A 15 -9.67 -44.97 -29.21
C GLU A 15 -9.65 -43.58 -29.88
N GLY A 16 -8.49 -42.91 -29.76
CA GLY A 16 -8.01 -41.96 -30.76
C GLY A 16 -7.63 -40.58 -30.22
N ALA A 17 -6.41 -40.45 -29.70
CA ALA A 17 -5.82 -39.17 -29.30
C ALA A 17 -5.66 -38.21 -30.50
N LEU A 18 -6.24 -37.02 -30.42
CA LEU A 18 -5.75 -35.77 -31.05
C LEU A 18 -6.64 -34.57 -30.65
N TRP A 19 -5.98 -33.45 -30.32
CA TRP A 19 -6.46 -32.08 -30.11
C TRP A 19 -7.12 -31.70 -28.77
N LEU A 20 -6.39 -30.95 -27.94
CA LEU A 20 -6.62 -29.50 -27.70
C LEU A 20 -5.85 -29.06 -26.43
N THR A 21 -4.65 -28.52 -26.62
CA THR A 21 -4.08 -27.58 -25.66
C THR A 21 -4.91 -26.31 -25.71
N SER A 22 -5.78 -26.07 -24.74
CA SER A 22 -6.23 -24.72 -24.37
C SER A 22 -7.00 -24.73 -23.06
N SER A 23 -6.41 -24.03 -22.08
CA SER A 23 -7.11 -23.03 -21.28
C SER A 23 -8.19 -23.51 -20.33
N LEU A 24 -7.81 -23.78 -19.08
CA LEU A 24 -8.66 -23.44 -17.93
C LEU A 24 -7.79 -22.94 -16.78
N ASN A 25 -7.32 -21.70 -16.96
CA ASN A 25 -6.90 -20.82 -15.87
C ASN A 25 -8.17 -20.46 -15.08
N ILE A 26 -8.59 -21.33 -14.18
CA ILE A 26 -9.76 -21.10 -13.33
C ILE A 26 -9.26 -20.58 -12.00
N LEU A 27 -9.49 -19.28 -11.80
CA LEU A 27 -9.57 -18.62 -10.50
C LEU A 27 -8.27 -18.61 -9.68
N GLN A 28 -7.28 -17.86 -10.15
CA GLN A 28 -6.44 -17.12 -9.21
C GLN A 28 -7.33 -16.04 -8.59
N TRP A 29 -8.10 -16.41 -7.55
CA TRP A 29 -8.76 -15.43 -6.69
C TRP A 29 -7.68 -14.48 -6.20
N SER A 30 -7.71 -13.23 -6.66
CA SER A 30 -6.87 -12.18 -6.11
C SER A 30 -7.12 -12.15 -4.60
N ARG A 31 -6.10 -12.55 -3.81
CA ARG A 31 -6.14 -12.55 -2.34
C ARG A 31 -6.03 -11.13 -1.78
N LYS A 32 -6.64 -10.15 -2.44
CA LYS A 32 -6.62 -8.77 -1.98
C LYS A 32 -7.27 -8.70 -0.59
N LEU A 33 -6.55 -8.14 0.39
CA LEU A 33 -7.00 -8.07 1.78
C LEU A 33 -8.01 -6.93 2.00
N ILE A 34 -8.18 -6.05 1.01
CA ILE A 34 -9.08 -4.90 1.09
C ILE A 34 -10.55 -5.30 0.86
N THR A 35 -11.40 -5.00 1.84
CA THR A 35 -12.86 -5.04 1.73
C THR A 35 -13.38 -3.67 1.30
N ARG A 36 -14.01 -3.58 0.12
CA ARG A 36 -14.51 -2.30 -0.42
C ARG A 36 -15.78 -1.86 0.30
N ARG A 37 -15.62 -1.03 1.34
CA ARG A 37 -16.73 -0.43 2.09
C ARG A 37 -17.10 0.98 1.62
N TYR A 38 -16.12 1.75 1.16
CA TYR A 38 -16.30 3.14 0.72
C TYR A 38 -15.70 3.33 -0.68
N ASN A 39 -16.23 4.31 -1.41
CA ASN A 39 -15.66 4.76 -2.67
C ASN A 39 -14.70 5.93 -2.40
N TYR A 40 -13.40 5.67 -2.36
CA TYR A 40 -12.39 6.71 -2.16
C TYR A 40 -12.12 7.43 -3.48
N GLU A 41 -12.36 8.73 -3.53
CA GLU A 41 -12.08 9.55 -4.70
C GLU A 41 -10.60 9.92 -4.78
N THR A 42 -10.03 9.84 -5.98
CA THR A 42 -8.66 10.30 -6.22
C THR A 42 -8.60 11.81 -6.19
N LEU A 43 -7.76 12.37 -5.32
CA LEU A 43 -7.50 13.80 -5.27
C LEU A 43 -6.32 14.16 -6.20
N LYS A 44 -6.50 15.18 -7.04
CA LYS A 44 -5.41 15.69 -7.88
C LYS A 44 -4.50 16.58 -7.05
N LYS A 45 -3.19 16.49 -7.26
CA LYS A 45 -2.20 17.41 -6.67
C LYS A 45 -1.87 18.50 -7.68
N GLU A 46 -2.01 19.75 -7.30
CA GLU A 46 -1.71 20.90 -8.15
C GLU A 46 -0.69 21.84 -7.49
N SER A 47 0.10 22.53 -8.33
CA SER A 47 1.02 23.56 -7.86
C SER A 47 0.35 24.92 -8.05
N VAL A 48 -0.14 25.50 -6.97
CA VAL A 48 -0.77 26.82 -6.96
C VAL A 48 0.18 27.77 -6.25
N GLU A 49 0.66 28.79 -6.96
CA GLU A 49 1.59 29.80 -6.41
C GLU A 49 2.85 29.19 -5.77
N GLY A 50 3.41 28.15 -6.39
CA GLY A 50 4.59 27.44 -5.86
C GLY A 50 4.32 26.54 -4.65
N ARG A 51 3.06 26.35 -4.26
CA ARG A 51 2.64 25.45 -3.18
C ARG A 51 1.93 24.24 -3.76
N ARG A 52 2.28 23.04 -3.28
CA ARG A 52 1.59 21.80 -3.62
C ARG A 52 0.32 21.70 -2.79
N LEU A 53 -0.83 21.76 -3.44
CA LEU A 53 -2.16 21.62 -2.84
C LEU A 53 -2.89 20.40 -3.41
N TYR A 54 -3.89 19.91 -2.70
CA TYR A 54 -4.85 18.93 -3.20
C TYR A 54 -6.08 19.65 -3.72
N SER A 55 -6.46 19.36 -4.96
CA SER A 55 -7.72 19.81 -5.57
C SER A 55 -8.84 18.90 -5.08
N CYS A 56 -9.76 19.47 -4.33
CA CYS A 56 -10.91 18.78 -3.75
C CYS A 56 -12.09 18.76 -4.74
N PRO A 57 -12.94 17.71 -4.69
CA PRO A 57 -14.16 17.62 -5.50
C PRO A 57 -15.13 18.78 -5.34
N ASP A 58 -15.06 19.49 -4.21
CA ASP A 58 -15.87 20.68 -3.90
C ASP A 58 -15.36 21.98 -4.56
N GLY A 59 -14.32 21.88 -5.40
CA GLY A 59 -13.70 23.01 -6.12
C GLY A 59 -12.67 23.78 -5.30
N ASN A 60 -12.42 23.42 -4.04
CA ASN A 60 -11.39 24.06 -3.22
C ASN A 60 -10.02 23.40 -3.40
N ALA A 61 -8.95 24.12 -3.08
CA ALA A 61 -7.61 23.58 -3.00
C ALA A 61 -7.06 23.71 -1.57
N VAL A 62 -6.62 22.61 -0.98
CA VAL A 62 -6.21 22.56 0.43
C VAL A 62 -4.80 22.00 0.60
N ALA A 63 -4.12 22.42 1.68
CA ALA A 63 -2.78 21.95 2.00
C ALA A 63 -2.79 20.50 2.52
N SER A 64 -1.65 19.82 2.44
CA SER A 64 -1.50 18.50 3.05
C SER A 64 -1.38 18.58 4.57
N VAL A 65 -1.82 17.55 5.28
CA VAL A 65 -1.57 17.42 6.73
C VAL A 65 -0.09 17.59 7.06
N THR A 66 0.80 16.93 6.30
CA THR A 66 2.26 17.03 6.47
C THR A 66 2.78 18.44 6.27
N THR A 67 2.22 19.21 5.32
CA THR A 67 2.61 20.61 5.09
C THR A 67 2.22 21.50 6.26
N ILE A 68 1.03 21.30 6.81
CA ILE A 68 0.55 22.05 7.98
C ILE A 68 1.46 21.74 9.17
N LEU A 69 1.63 20.45 9.50
CA LEU A 69 2.48 20.02 10.62
C LEU A 69 3.93 20.47 10.47
N ASP A 70 4.49 20.46 9.25
CA ASP A 70 5.86 20.91 9.03
C ASP A 70 6.05 22.41 9.28
N ARG A 71 5.03 23.22 8.98
CA ARG A 71 5.05 24.67 9.21
C ARG A 71 4.78 25.06 10.66
N THR A 72 4.09 24.22 11.42
CA THR A 72 3.67 24.53 12.79
C THR A 72 4.54 23.88 13.87
N LYS A 73 5.35 22.88 13.54
CA LYS A 73 6.23 22.20 14.52
C LYS A 73 7.45 23.04 14.89
N ASP A 74 7.88 22.94 16.14
CA ASP A 74 9.18 23.42 16.57
C ASP A 74 10.30 22.56 15.97
N LYS A 75 11.27 23.21 15.32
CA LYS A 75 12.41 22.57 14.65
C LYS A 75 13.73 22.79 15.40
N THR A 76 13.71 23.42 16.57
CA THR A 76 14.92 23.81 17.32
C THR A 76 15.84 22.62 17.57
N GLN A 77 15.33 21.55 18.19
CA GLN A 77 16.14 20.35 18.50
C GLN A 77 16.65 19.64 17.24
N LEU A 78 15.84 19.60 16.18
CA LEU A 78 16.24 19.02 14.90
C LEU A 78 17.39 19.83 14.28
N ASN A 79 17.29 21.15 14.28
CA ASN A 79 18.32 22.03 13.76
C ASN A 79 19.62 21.94 14.57
N GLU A 80 19.53 21.84 15.89
CA GLU A 80 20.70 21.61 16.75
C GLU A 80 21.35 20.25 16.48
N TRP A 81 20.55 19.20 16.30
CA TRP A 81 21.06 17.89 15.89
C TRP A 81 21.78 17.95 14.54
N ARG A 82 21.20 18.63 13.54
CA ARG A 82 21.84 18.81 12.22
C ARG A 82 23.18 19.54 12.34
N LYS A 83 23.27 20.57 13.19
CA LYS A 83 24.54 21.27 13.48
C LYS A 83 25.56 20.36 14.15
N ARG A 84 25.15 19.53 15.12
CA ARG A 84 26.05 18.59 15.82
C ARG A 84 26.59 17.49 14.89
N VAL A 85 25.76 16.97 14.00
CA VAL A 85 26.12 15.89 13.06
C VAL A 85 26.84 16.42 11.81
N GLY A 86 26.58 17.68 11.44
CA GLY A 86 27.02 18.30 10.19
C GLY A 86 25.96 18.17 9.10
N GLU A 87 25.70 19.27 8.36
CA GLU A 87 24.58 19.36 7.41
C GLU A 87 24.61 18.28 6.31
N GLN A 88 25.79 18.02 5.74
CA GLN A 88 25.93 16.97 4.72
C GLN A 88 25.58 15.60 5.28
N LYS A 89 26.14 15.24 6.45
CA LYS A 89 25.90 13.93 7.05
C LYS A 89 24.46 13.78 7.51
N ALA A 90 23.87 14.84 8.06
CA ALA A 90 22.46 14.87 8.42
C ALA A 90 21.56 14.67 7.20
N GLN A 91 21.92 15.24 6.04
CA GLN A 91 21.19 15.04 4.79
C GLN A 91 21.28 13.60 4.29
N GLU A 92 22.47 12.98 4.34
CA GLU A 92 22.66 11.56 3.99
C GLU A 92 21.76 10.66 4.86
N ILE A 93 21.82 10.83 6.18
CA ILE A 93 21.01 10.05 7.14
C ILE A 93 19.51 10.24 6.87
N THR A 94 19.07 11.48 6.67
CA THR A 94 17.65 11.78 6.40
C THR A 94 17.18 11.14 5.09
N THR A 95 18.02 11.17 4.05
CA THR A 95 17.70 10.63 2.72
C THR A 95 17.62 9.10 2.76
N GLU A 96 18.56 8.46 3.45
CA GLU A 96 18.56 7.02 3.65
C GLU A 96 17.32 6.58 4.44
N ALA A 97 17.04 7.23 5.58
CA ALA A 97 15.88 6.91 6.41
C ALA A 97 14.55 7.08 5.64
N ALA A 98 14.41 8.16 4.86
CA ALA A 98 13.23 8.37 4.01
C ALA A 98 13.09 7.30 2.92
N SER A 99 14.20 6.86 2.33
CA SER A 99 14.22 5.82 1.31
C SER A 99 13.83 4.45 1.86
N VAL A 100 14.34 4.09 3.04
CA VAL A 100 13.98 2.85 3.75
C VAL A 100 12.50 2.88 4.14
N GLY A 101 12.01 3.99 4.69
CA GLY A 101 10.61 4.16 5.04
C GLY A 101 9.66 4.02 3.84
N THR A 102 10.02 4.60 2.69
CA THR A 102 9.25 4.48 1.44
C THR A 102 9.13 3.01 0.99
N ARG A 103 10.23 2.26 1.07
CA ARG A 103 10.22 0.82 0.72
C ARG A 103 9.41 -0.01 1.71
N MET A 104 9.50 0.32 2.99
CA MET A 104 8.76 -0.36 4.05
C MET A 104 7.25 -0.22 3.85
N HIS A 105 6.76 1.00 3.57
CA HIS A 105 5.37 1.23 3.20
C HIS A 105 4.98 0.43 1.96
N LYS A 106 5.84 0.38 0.93
CA LYS A 106 5.55 -0.36 -0.29
C LYS A 106 5.35 -1.86 -0.03
N PHE A 107 6.15 -2.48 0.83
CA PHE A 107 5.95 -3.89 1.18
C PHE A 107 4.63 -4.17 1.89
N LEU A 108 4.20 -3.26 2.77
CA LEU A 108 2.89 -3.36 3.42
C LEU A 108 1.76 -3.16 2.42
N GLU A 109 1.87 -2.16 1.54
CA GLU A 109 0.90 -1.90 0.47
C GLU A 109 0.75 -3.12 -0.44
N ASP A 110 1.86 -3.69 -0.93
CA ASP A 110 1.85 -4.86 -1.80
C ASP A 110 1.22 -6.08 -1.11
N TYR A 111 1.52 -6.28 0.18
CA TYR A 111 0.90 -7.34 0.97
C TYR A 111 -0.62 -7.14 1.11
N ILE A 112 -1.07 -5.91 1.38
CA ILE A 112 -2.49 -5.58 1.51
C ILE A 112 -3.21 -5.76 0.16
N ASP A 113 -2.57 -5.36 -0.94
CA ASP A 113 -3.18 -5.39 -2.27
C ASP A 113 -3.21 -6.78 -2.90
N THR A 114 -2.22 -7.63 -2.61
CA THR A 114 -2.08 -8.95 -3.26
C THR A 114 -2.41 -10.11 -2.33
N GLY A 115 -2.27 -9.93 -1.02
CA GLY A 115 -2.34 -10.98 0.00
C GLY A 115 -1.07 -11.79 0.16
N ASP A 116 -0.06 -11.57 -0.69
CA ASP A 116 1.20 -12.31 -0.70
C ASP A 116 2.33 -11.44 -0.14
N TRP A 117 3.25 -12.03 0.63
CA TRP A 117 4.37 -11.26 1.18
C TRP A 117 5.46 -11.07 0.12
N PRO A 118 5.79 -9.83 -0.26
CA PRO A 118 6.78 -9.56 -1.31
C PRO A 118 8.21 -9.90 -0.87
N ALA A 119 9.00 -10.43 -1.81
CA ALA A 119 10.42 -10.73 -1.58
C ALA A 119 11.27 -9.44 -1.63
N ALA A 120 12.19 -9.29 -0.67
CA ALA A 120 13.03 -8.09 -0.56
C ALA A 120 14.13 -7.97 -1.62
N GLY A 121 14.53 -9.08 -2.25
CA GLY A 121 15.69 -9.15 -3.15
C GLY A 121 17.02 -9.04 -2.40
N SER A 122 18.09 -8.71 -3.14
CA SER A 122 19.47 -8.67 -2.62
C SER A 122 19.92 -7.30 -2.08
N ASN A 123 19.14 -6.24 -2.29
CA ASN A 123 19.51 -4.90 -1.85
C ASN A 123 19.39 -4.80 -0.31
N PRO A 124 20.46 -4.41 0.42
CA PRO A 124 20.42 -4.34 1.89
C PRO A 124 19.34 -3.41 2.46
N PHE A 125 19.11 -2.24 1.86
CA PHE A 125 18.05 -1.32 2.30
C PHE A 125 16.65 -1.88 2.06
N SER A 126 16.50 -2.70 1.02
CA SER A 126 15.26 -3.41 0.72
C SER A 126 15.01 -4.52 1.74
N GLN A 127 16.04 -5.28 2.13
CA GLN A 127 15.96 -6.28 3.19
C GLN A 127 15.60 -5.65 4.53
N GLN A 128 16.30 -4.58 4.92
CA GLN A 128 16.00 -3.83 6.14
C GLN A 128 14.55 -3.33 6.15
N ALA A 129 14.07 -2.74 5.04
CA ALA A 129 12.70 -2.28 4.93
C ALA A 129 11.67 -3.41 5.02
N ASN A 130 11.97 -4.58 4.45
CA ASN A 130 11.11 -5.77 4.51
C ASN A 130 11.04 -6.33 5.93
N ASP A 131 12.19 -6.42 6.62
CA ASP A 131 12.27 -6.87 8.01
C ASP A 131 11.47 -5.93 8.94
N MET A 132 11.59 -4.61 8.74
CA MET A 132 10.78 -3.62 9.45
C MET A 132 9.28 -3.80 9.18
N ALA A 133 8.88 -3.96 7.92
CA ALA A 133 7.48 -4.18 7.55
C ALA A 133 6.94 -5.50 8.14
N LYS A 134 7.78 -6.53 8.22
CA LYS A 134 7.41 -7.85 8.72
C LYS A 134 6.98 -7.80 10.19
N VAL A 135 7.65 -6.98 11.01
CA VAL A 135 7.23 -6.74 12.40
C VAL A 135 5.79 -6.20 12.45
N ILE A 136 5.44 -5.25 11.59
CA ILE A 136 4.08 -4.70 11.54
C ILE A 136 3.08 -5.76 11.08
N LYS A 137 3.43 -6.57 10.07
CA LYS A 137 2.58 -7.67 9.59
C LYS A 137 2.29 -8.69 10.69
N GLU A 138 3.31 -9.10 11.44
CA GLU A 138 3.21 -10.20 12.40
C GLU A 138 2.62 -9.74 13.74
N GLU A 139 2.96 -8.53 14.18
CA GLU A 139 2.59 -8.04 15.52
C GLU A 139 1.42 -7.06 15.53
N ALA A 140 1.08 -6.42 14.40
CA ALA A 140 0.00 -5.43 14.35
C ALA A 140 -1.16 -5.87 13.45
N LEU A 141 -0.89 -6.32 12.22
CA LEU A 141 -1.94 -6.68 11.27
C LEU A 141 -2.71 -7.95 11.68
N THR A 142 -2.15 -8.79 12.54
CA THR A 142 -2.84 -9.96 13.11
C THR A 142 -4.05 -9.59 13.96
N PHE A 143 -4.12 -8.36 14.46
CA PHE A 143 -5.25 -7.82 15.21
C PHE A 143 -6.26 -7.07 14.33
N VAL A 144 -5.98 -6.90 13.03
CA VAL A 144 -6.86 -6.19 12.09
C VAL A 144 -7.77 -7.18 11.38
N SER A 145 -9.06 -7.11 11.64
CA SER A 145 -10.06 -8.00 11.03
C SER A 145 -10.45 -7.58 9.61
N GLU A 146 -10.47 -6.28 9.33
CA GLU A 146 -10.86 -5.74 8.03
C GLU A 146 -10.00 -4.53 7.66
N ILE A 147 -9.64 -4.45 6.37
CA ILE A 147 -8.94 -3.31 5.79
C ILE A 147 -9.86 -2.71 4.74
N TRP A 148 -10.20 -1.43 4.86
CA TRP A 148 -11.11 -0.77 3.90
C TRP A 148 -10.38 0.08 2.85
N GLY A 149 -9.12 0.43 3.09
CA GLY A 149 -8.26 1.14 2.14
C GLY A 149 -6.80 1.13 2.59
N SER A 150 -5.89 1.32 1.64
CA SER A 150 -4.44 1.49 1.85
C SER A 150 -3.96 2.58 0.90
N GLU A 151 -3.17 3.53 1.41
CA GLU A 151 -2.65 4.69 0.64
C GLU A 151 -3.77 5.41 -0.17
N VAL A 152 -4.94 5.58 0.46
CA VAL A 152 -6.10 6.24 -0.14
C VAL A 152 -6.13 7.73 0.22
N SER A 153 -6.44 8.58 -0.76
CA SER A 153 -6.56 10.02 -0.52
C SER A 153 -7.84 10.35 0.25
N LEU A 154 -7.71 11.21 1.26
CA LEU A 154 -8.81 11.75 2.05
C LEU A 154 -8.71 13.27 2.14
N TYR A 155 -9.84 13.94 2.28
CA TYR A 155 -9.88 15.38 2.55
C TYR A 155 -10.98 15.75 3.53
N HIS A 156 -10.72 16.81 4.28
CA HIS A 156 -11.73 17.55 4.97
C HIS A 156 -12.05 18.81 4.15
N PRO A 157 -13.32 19.03 3.73
CA PRO A 157 -13.69 20.18 2.92
C PRO A 157 -13.14 21.48 3.49
N LYS A 158 -12.47 22.26 2.65
CA LYS A 158 -11.88 23.59 2.97
C LYS A 158 -10.81 23.63 4.06
N ILE A 159 -10.35 22.49 4.63
CA ILE A 159 -9.36 22.49 5.72
C ILE A 159 -8.04 21.85 5.28
N TYR A 160 -8.01 20.55 4.98
CA TYR A 160 -6.78 19.83 4.62
C TYR A 160 -7.08 18.55 3.85
N ALA A 161 -6.04 17.97 3.24
CA ALA A 161 -6.08 16.65 2.61
C ALA A 161 -4.83 15.82 2.96
N GLY A 162 -4.88 14.52 2.69
CA GLY A 162 -3.79 13.59 2.98
C GLY A 162 -3.93 12.27 2.24
N THR A 163 -2.90 11.46 2.34
CA THR A 163 -2.83 10.06 1.89
C THR A 163 -2.11 9.30 2.99
#